data_AF-A0A6P5SZI3-F1
#
_entry.id   AF-A0A6P5SZI3-F1
#
_cell.length_a   1.000
_cell.length_b   1.000
_cell.length_c   1.000
_cell.angle_alpha   90.00
_cell.angle_beta   90.00
_cell.angle_gamma   90.00
#
_symmetry.space_group_name_H-M   'P 1'
#
loop_
_entity.id
_entity.type
_entity.pdbx_description
1 polymer ?
#
loop_
_entity_poly.entity_id
_entity_poly.type
_entity_poly.pdbx_seq_one_letter_code
_entity_poly.pdbx_strand_id
1 'polypeptide(L)'
;MEAFAYIPPSSKGSGRKRSIPFTSNSTDSWIWANTIDDLVNTASFWPEKVDDVVVTLRNLGSGNICKRLDDYLNAGPCEVPPQWTHLEVEEHVKSRTISILNFHALTDAKIYNRIIDMEVAIGYAENRNQQPASKTIWLAYEDTKASTWNTSTEDLDFTAIIPTLTSDTPFILDEERIDISGNFNGTYQWGPPHISSTPIRLGVRVVVPALSCVTVRLLATHASCDIPFNYSKNDTPLRTTYNEEVGLYTGVSLYNFHQVREEAPLPPAAG
;
A
#
# COMPACT_ATOMS: atom_id res chain seq x y z
N MET A 1 17.42 43.35 -4.33
CA MET A 1 17.75 42.64 -3.08
C MET A 1 16.66 41.61 -2.90
N GLU A 2 16.96 40.34 -3.17
CA GLU A 2 15.99 39.24 -3.05
C GLU A 2 15.84 38.91 -1.57
N ALA A 3 14.62 38.90 -1.07
CA ALA A 3 14.32 38.50 0.29
C ALA A 3 13.62 37.15 0.29
N PHE A 4 14.09 36.25 1.15
CA PHE A 4 13.63 34.86 1.24
C PHE A 4 12.74 34.70 2.49
N ALA A 5 11.52 34.20 2.30
CA ALA A 5 10.71 33.75 3.44
C ALA A 5 11.32 32.47 4.03
N TYR A 6 11.66 32.49 5.32
CA TYR A 6 12.06 31.32 6.09
C TYR A 6 10.79 30.62 6.59
N ILE A 7 10.49 29.44 6.03
CA ILE A 7 9.52 28.51 6.61
C ILE A 7 10.39 27.54 7.41
N PRO A 8 10.26 27.50 8.76
CA PRO A 8 10.99 26.53 9.55
C PRO A 8 10.61 25.12 9.07
N PRO A 9 11.59 24.20 8.95
CA PRO A 9 11.27 22.82 8.64
C PRO A 9 10.29 22.30 9.70
N SER A 10 9.19 21.68 9.27
CA SER A 10 8.58 20.64 10.10
C SER A 10 9.69 19.66 10.43
N SER A 11 9.70 19.11 11.65
CA SER A 11 10.75 18.21 12.13
C SER A 11 10.94 16.93 11.30
N LYS A 12 10.26 16.78 10.16
CA LYS A 12 10.50 15.81 9.10
C LYS A 12 10.11 16.45 7.76
N GLY A 13 10.99 16.37 6.74
CA GLY A 13 10.71 16.79 5.37
C GLY A 13 11.40 18.08 4.91
N SER A 14 12.52 17.95 4.19
CA SER A 14 13.20 19.07 3.50
C SER A 14 12.55 19.33 2.13
N GLY A 15 11.55 20.21 2.06
CA GLY A 15 11.07 20.79 0.81
C GLY A 15 11.77 22.13 0.50
N ARG A 16 12.29 22.33 -0.73
CA ARG A 16 12.83 23.63 -1.16
C ARG A 16 12.14 24.18 -2.43
N LYS A 17 11.21 25.11 -2.18
CA LYS A 17 10.96 26.46 -2.75
C LYS A 17 11.21 26.72 -4.25
N ARG A 18 10.14 27.13 -4.97
CA ARG A 18 10.24 28.11 -6.07
C ARG A 18 10.38 29.51 -5.48
N SER A 19 11.36 30.28 -5.96
CA SER A 19 11.55 31.70 -5.61
C SER A 19 10.48 32.56 -6.27
N ILE A 20 9.85 33.46 -5.52
CA ILE A 20 8.98 34.51 -6.07
C ILE A 20 9.60 35.85 -5.65
N PRO A 21 10.07 36.69 -6.59
CA PRO A 21 10.56 38.04 -6.27
C PRO A 21 9.39 38.97 -5.93
N PHE A 22 9.53 39.77 -4.87
CA PHE A 22 8.53 40.75 -4.44
C PHE A 22 9.15 42.15 -4.30
N THR A 23 8.47 43.19 -4.78
CA THR A 23 8.81 44.61 -4.58
C THR A 23 7.79 45.29 -3.65
N SER A 24 8.09 46.49 -3.14
CA SER A 24 7.43 47.06 -1.95
C SER A 24 6.66 48.37 -2.19
N ASN A 25 5.44 48.50 -1.65
CA ASN A 25 4.81 49.81 -1.33
C ASN A 25 3.69 49.66 -0.25
N SER A 26 3.50 50.66 0.62
CA SER A 26 2.72 50.53 1.88
C SER A 26 1.31 51.11 1.83
N THR A 27 0.31 50.30 2.26
CA THR A 27 -0.66 50.69 3.33
C THR A 27 -1.68 49.63 3.81
N ASP A 28 -1.95 48.49 3.16
CA ASP A 28 -3.04 47.57 3.65
C ASP A 28 -2.78 46.06 3.47
N SER A 29 -2.56 45.30 4.55
CA SER A 29 -2.46 43.82 4.55
C SER A 29 -1.30 43.21 3.72
N TRP A 30 -0.32 44.03 3.32
CA TRP A 30 0.84 43.61 2.51
C TRP A 30 1.89 42.93 3.39
N ILE A 31 2.47 41.85 2.88
CA ILE A 31 3.60 41.18 3.54
C ILE A 31 4.90 41.67 2.92
N TRP A 32 5.80 42.15 3.79
CA TRP A 32 7.08 42.74 3.41
C TRP A 32 8.19 41.72 3.57
N ALA A 33 8.85 41.40 2.46
CA ALA A 33 9.99 40.47 2.49
C ALA A 33 11.26 41.12 3.06
N ASN A 34 11.38 42.46 2.99
CA ASN A 34 12.51 43.22 3.53
C ASN A 34 12.19 43.73 4.94
N THR A 35 12.33 42.87 5.95
CA THR A 35 12.26 43.28 7.35
C THR A 35 13.69 43.36 7.89
N ILE A 36 14.19 44.59 8.04
CA ILE A 36 15.43 44.90 8.77
C ILE A 36 15.15 44.97 10.28
N ASP A 37 13.88 45.02 10.67
CA ASP A 37 13.42 45.03 12.06
C ASP A 37 12.87 43.65 12.47
N ASP A 38 13.58 42.97 13.37
CA ASP A 38 13.21 41.68 13.99
C ASP A 38 11.96 41.75 14.89
N LEU A 39 11.29 42.90 14.97
CA LEU A 39 10.20 43.17 15.92
C LEU A 39 8.80 42.78 15.42
N VAL A 40 8.63 42.48 14.14
CA VAL A 40 7.31 42.14 13.59
C VAL A 40 7.42 40.87 12.76
N ASN A 41 6.74 39.81 13.19
CA ASN A 41 6.75 38.49 12.57
C ASN A 41 5.95 38.44 11.25
N THR A 42 6.05 39.49 10.43
CA THR A 42 5.24 39.69 9.22
C THR A 42 5.63 38.75 8.08
N ALA A 43 6.83 38.15 8.12
CA ALA A 43 7.35 37.27 7.08
C ALA A 43 7.34 35.77 7.46
N SER A 44 6.73 35.40 8.59
CA SER A 44 6.57 33.99 8.97
C SER A 44 5.18 33.48 8.69
N PHE A 45 5.13 32.21 8.26
CA PHE A 45 3.91 31.57 7.79
C PHE A 45 3.79 30.16 8.35
N TRP A 46 2.55 29.74 8.55
CA TRP A 46 2.18 28.37 8.89
C TRP A 46 1.32 27.77 7.78
N PRO A 47 1.72 26.62 7.19
CA PRO A 47 0.88 25.93 6.23
C PRO A 47 -0.30 25.23 6.94
N GLU A 48 -1.49 25.35 6.37
CA GLU A 48 -2.70 24.65 6.85
C GLU A 48 -3.26 23.79 5.71
N LYS A 49 -3.49 22.49 6.00
CA LYS A 49 -4.06 21.54 5.03
C LYS A 49 -5.53 21.90 4.77
N VAL A 50 -5.89 22.06 3.49
CA VAL A 50 -7.27 22.34 3.04
C VAL A 50 -7.88 21.11 2.37
N ASP A 51 -7.07 20.39 1.60
CA ASP A 51 -7.43 19.14 0.92
C ASP A 51 -6.16 18.27 0.78
N ASP A 52 -6.25 17.14 0.09
CA ASP A 52 -5.21 16.12 -0.03
C ASP A 52 -3.81 16.69 -0.33
N VAL A 53 -3.68 17.36 -1.48
CA VAL A 53 -2.44 18.00 -1.95
C VAL A 53 -2.52 19.53 -1.92
N VAL A 54 -3.47 20.08 -1.18
CA VAL A 54 -3.77 21.52 -1.18
C VAL A 54 -3.56 22.12 0.20
N VAL A 55 -2.72 23.15 0.26
CA VAL A 55 -2.47 23.93 1.47
C VAL A 55 -2.83 25.40 1.27
N THR A 56 -3.06 26.10 2.38
CA THR A 56 -3.03 27.55 2.43
C THR A 56 -1.94 28.02 3.40
N LEU A 57 -1.56 29.29 3.34
CA LEU A 57 -0.54 29.86 4.24
C LEU A 57 -1.19 30.85 5.20
N ARG A 58 -1.15 30.58 6.50
CA ARG A 58 -1.52 31.56 7.53
C ARG A 58 -0.31 32.40 7.91
N ASN A 59 -0.45 33.72 7.89
CA ASN A 59 0.57 34.62 8.41
C ASN A 59 0.57 34.57 9.94
N LEU A 60 1.74 34.35 10.55
CA LEU A 60 1.85 34.23 12.01
C LEU A 60 1.76 35.59 12.73
N GLY A 61 2.09 36.69 12.05
CA GLY A 61 1.99 38.04 12.62
C GLY A 61 0.56 38.56 12.70
N SER A 62 -0.23 38.36 11.64
CA SER A 62 -1.61 38.85 11.56
C SER A 62 -2.69 37.80 11.84
N GLY A 63 -2.34 36.50 11.81
CA GLY A 63 -3.30 35.40 11.88
C GLY A 63 -4.14 35.23 10.60
N ASN A 64 -3.93 36.05 9.58
CA ASN A 64 -4.72 36.06 8.35
C ASN A 64 -4.20 35.07 7.30
N ILE A 65 -5.08 34.70 6.35
CA ILE A 65 -4.74 33.78 5.26
C ILE A 65 -4.10 34.54 4.10
N CYS A 66 -3.01 34.00 3.57
CA CYS A 66 -2.26 34.58 2.49
C CYS A 66 -2.91 34.30 1.13
N LYS A 67 -2.83 35.29 0.25
CA LYS A 67 -3.29 35.23 -1.12
C LYS A 67 -2.30 35.91 -2.05
N ARG A 68 -2.18 35.39 -3.27
CA ARG A 68 -1.43 36.07 -4.33
C ARG A 68 -2.29 37.17 -4.93
N LEU A 69 -1.74 38.38 -5.03
CA LEU A 69 -2.28 39.50 -5.80
C LEU A 69 -1.23 39.88 -6.83
N ASP A 70 -1.49 39.66 -8.12
CA ASP A 70 -0.55 39.91 -9.22
C ASP A 70 0.89 39.46 -8.90
N ASP A 71 1.75 40.38 -8.49
CA ASP A 71 3.16 40.17 -8.16
C ASP A 71 3.47 40.24 -6.65
N TYR A 72 2.48 40.09 -5.78
CA TYR A 72 2.57 40.34 -4.34
C TYR A 72 1.85 39.29 -3.49
N LEU A 73 2.32 39.12 -2.26
CA LEU A 73 1.67 38.30 -1.24
C LEU A 73 0.96 39.21 -0.23
N ASN A 74 -0.33 38.94 0.01
CA ASN A 74 -1.18 39.72 0.90
C ASN A 74 -1.88 38.79 1.89
N ALA A 75 -2.01 39.18 3.16
CA ALA A 75 -2.70 38.39 4.19
C ALA A 75 -4.00 39.08 4.60
N GLY A 76 -5.10 38.66 3.97
CA GLY A 76 -6.43 39.25 4.20
C GLY A 76 -7.24 38.47 5.24
N PRO A 77 -8.16 39.14 5.96
CA PRO A 77 -9.04 38.46 6.89
C PRO A 77 -9.93 37.47 6.12
N CYS A 78 -9.83 36.20 6.47
CA CYS A 78 -10.66 35.13 5.94
C CYS A 78 -10.72 34.00 6.95
N GLU A 79 -11.93 33.63 7.37
CA GLU A 79 -12.14 32.54 8.33
C GLU A 79 -12.05 31.16 7.68
N VAL A 80 -12.50 31.05 6.42
CA VAL A 80 -12.46 29.82 5.62
C VAL A 80 -11.58 30.06 4.39
N PRO A 81 -10.54 29.25 4.13
CA PRO A 81 -9.67 29.42 2.97
C PRO A 81 -10.48 29.31 1.66
N PRO A 82 -10.57 30.38 0.86
CA PRO A 82 -11.23 30.33 -0.43
C PRO A 82 -10.29 29.75 -1.50
N GLN A 83 -10.86 29.21 -2.58
CA GLN A 83 -10.10 28.47 -3.61
C GLN A 83 -8.88 29.21 -4.18
N TRP A 84 -8.92 30.54 -4.29
CA TRP A 84 -7.81 31.35 -4.80
C TRP A 84 -6.64 31.53 -3.79
N THR A 85 -6.77 31.01 -2.58
CA THR A 85 -5.67 30.90 -1.58
C THR A 85 -5.02 29.53 -1.59
N HIS A 86 -5.51 28.61 -2.42
CA HIS A 86 -5.02 27.24 -2.50
C HIS A 86 -3.66 27.23 -3.21
N LEU A 87 -2.71 26.58 -2.57
CA LEU A 87 -1.42 26.22 -3.15
C LEU A 87 -1.40 24.70 -3.26
N GLU A 88 -1.27 24.21 -4.49
CA GLU A 88 -0.99 22.79 -4.73
C GLU A 88 0.47 22.51 -4.36
N VAL A 89 0.66 21.52 -3.50
CA VAL A 89 1.99 21.08 -3.08
C VAL A 89 2.44 20.01 -4.06
N GLU A 90 3.43 20.36 -4.89
CA GLU A 90 4.13 19.37 -5.71
C GLU A 90 5.37 18.86 -4.97
N GLU A 91 5.51 17.54 -4.87
CA GLU A 91 6.72 16.93 -4.36
C GLU A 91 7.90 17.18 -5.32
N HIS A 92 9.04 17.67 -4.82
CA HIS A 92 10.26 17.88 -5.62
C HIS A 92 11.05 16.57 -5.84
N VAL A 93 10.35 15.49 -6.16
CA VAL A 93 10.94 14.17 -6.39
C VAL A 93 10.68 13.78 -7.84
N LYS A 94 11.76 13.65 -8.62
CA LYS A 94 11.74 13.19 -10.02
C LYS A 94 11.54 11.68 -10.13
N SER A 95 12.10 10.93 -9.18
CA SER A 95 11.94 9.48 -9.08
C SER A 95 12.20 9.00 -7.67
N ARG A 96 11.54 7.90 -7.32
CA ARG A 96 11.64 7.23 -6.04
C ARG A 96 11.91 5.75 -6.25
N THR A 97 12.86 5.22 -5.48
CA THR A 97 13.06 3.78 -5.35
C THR A 97 12.91 3.41 -3.89
N ILE A 98 12.11 2.37 -3.65
CA ILE A 98 11.95 1.79 -2.31
C ILE A 98 12.47 0.37 -2.37
N SER A 99 13.38 0.07 -1.46
CA SER A 99 13.94 -1.26 -1.28
C SER A 99 13.64 -1.71 0.13
N ILE A 100 12.93 -2.83 0.24
CA ILE A 100 12.70 -3.46 1.53
C ILE A 100 14.01 -4.13 1.93
N LEU A 101 14.52 -3.71 3.09
CA LEU A 101 15.83 -4.12 3.58
C LEU A 101 15.73 -5.42 4.35
N ASN A 102 14.69 -5.55 5.19
CA ASN A 102 14.45 -6.75 5.97
C ASN A 102 13.00 -6.79 6.49
N PHE A 103 12.44 -7.98 6.58
CA PHE A 103 11.26 -8.23 7.41
C PHE A 103 11.73 -8.46 8.84
N HIS A 104 11.22 -7.68 9.79
CA HIS A 104 11.52 -7.90 11.20
C HIS A 104 11.00 -9.27 11.56
N ALA A 105 11.93 -10.20 11.81
CA ALA A 105 11.74 -11.55 12.29
C ALA A 105 10.38 -12.15 11.91
N LEU A 106 10.33 -13.01 10.88
CA LEU A 106 9.11 -13.70 10.44
C LEU A 106 8.32 -14.39 11.59
N THR A 107 8.96 -14.60 12.74
CA THR A 107 8.38 -15.08 14.01
C THR A 107 7.44 -14.10 14.70
N ASP A 108 7.59 -12.78 14.48
CA ASP A 108 6.75 -11.73 15.08
C ASP A 108 5.49 -11.47 14.24
N ALA A 109 5.33 -12.23 13.16
CA ALA A 109 4.19 -12.09 12.28
C ALA A 109 2.89 -12.49 12.97
N LYS A 110 1.86 -11.67 12.75
CA LYS A 110 0.53 -11.95 13.25
C LYS A 110 -0.29 -12.63 12.17
N ILE A 111 -0.68 -13.88 12.38
CA ILE A 111 -1.60 -14.60 11.48
C ILE A 111 -3.03 -14.50 12.01
N TYR A 112 -3.98 -14.11 11.15
CA TYR A 112 -5.38 -13.84 11.50
C TYR A 112 -6.33 -14.12 10.32
N ASN A 113 -7.64 -13.90 10.52
CA ASN A 113 -8.69 -14.13 9.52
C ASN A 113 -8.66 -15.54 8.89
N ARG A 114 -8.45 -16.56 9.73
CA ARG A 114 -8.40 -17.96 9.30
C ARG A 114 -9.79 -18.46 8.91
N ILE A 115 -9.94 -18.94 7.69
CA ILE A 115 -11.06 -19.75 7.23
C ILE A 115 -10.51 -21.16 7.02
N ILE A 116 -10.82 -22.05 7.97
CA ILE A 116 -10.37 -23.44 7.98
C ILE A 116 -11.27 -24.25 7.04
N ASP A 117 -10.71 -25.26 6.38
CA ASP A 117 -11.42 -26.21 5.52
C ASP A 117 -12.21 -25.56 4.38
N MET A 118 -11.67 -24.46 3.81
CA MET A 118 -12.22 -23.84 2.62
C MET A 118 -12.07 -24.79 1.42
N GLU A 119 -13.18 -25.14 0.77
CA GLU A 119 -13.15 -25.94 -0.46
C GLU A 119 -12.55 -25.13 -1.61
N VAL A 120 -11.39 -25.57 -2.12
CA VAL A 120 -10.66 -24.90 -3.19
C VAL A 120 -10.80 -25.62 -4.54
N ALA A 121 -11.10 -26.91 -4.52
CA ALA A 121 -11.42 -27.69 -5.72
C ALA A 121 -12.28 -28.90 -5.40
N ILE A 122 -13.09 -29.31 -6.36
CA ILE A 122 -13.89 -30.52 -6.30
C ILE A 122 -13.76 -31.28 -7.62
N GLY A 123 -13.75 -32.61 -7.52
CA GLY A 123 -13.77 -33.49 -8.68
C GLY A 123 -14.42 -34.81 -8.30
N TYR A 124 -14.87 -35.56 -9.30
CA TYR A 124 -15.54 -36.83 -9.08
C TYR A 124 -15.17 -37.87 -10.13
N ALA A 125 -15.35 -39.13 -9.79
CA ALA A 125 -15.25 -40.24 -10.71
C ALA A 125 -16.33 -41.28 -10.42
N GLU A 126 -17.08 -41.63 -11.46
CA GLU A 126 -18.09 -42.68 -11.42
C GLU A 126 -17.51 -44.02 -11.85
N ASN A 127 -17.98 -45.12 -11.28
CA ASN A 127 -17.73 -46.46 -11.78
C ASN A 127 -19.04 -47.20 -12.02
N ARG A 128 -19.40 -47.34 -13.29
CA ARG A 128 -20.61 -48.07 -13.73
C ARG A 128 -20.38 -49.57 -13.94
N ASN A 129 -19.18 -50.06 -13.66
CA ASN A 129 -18.87 -51.48 -13.74
C ASN A 129 -19.32 -52.21 -12.48
N GLN A 130 -19.51 -53.52 -12.60
CA GLN A 130 -19.84 -54.43 -11.48
C GLN A 130 -18.64 -54.75 -10.58
N GLN A 131 -17.44 -54.25 -10.92
CA GLN A 131 -16.21 -54.45 -10.16
C GLN A 131 -15.54 -53.11 -9.87
N PRO A 132 -14.81 -52.95 -8.75
CA PRO A 132 -14.06 -51.73 -8.45
C PRO A 132 -13.07 -51.37 -9.57
N ALA A 133 -12.87 -50.07 -9.80
CA ALA A 133 -11.97 -49.57 -10.83
C ALA A 133 -11.09 -48.44 -10.31
N SER A 134 -9.79 -48.47 -10.66
CA SER A 134 -8.88 -47.36 -10.38
C SER A 134 -9.13 -46.24 -11.38
N LYS A 135 -9.38 -45.02 -10.89
CA LYS A 135 -9.59 -43.81 -11.69
C LYS A 135 -8.73 -42.66 -11.17
N THR A 136 -8.41 -41.72 -12.06
CA THR A 136 -7.76 -40.47 -11.68
C THR A 136 -8.80 -39.36 -11.69
N ILE A 137 -8.98 -38.68 -10.57
CA ILE A 137 -9.76 -37.46 -10.45
C ILE A 137 -8.79 -36.28 -10.59
N TRP A 138 -9.07 -35.36 -11.50
CA TRP A 138 -8.29 -34.13 -11.66
C TRP A 138 -8.95 -33.01 -10.88
N LEU A 139 -8.20 -32.43 -9.94
CA LEU A 139 -8.59 -31.23 -9.20
C LEU A 139 -7.82 -30.05 -9.79
N ALA A 140 -8.54 -28.96 -10.10
CA ALA A 140 -7.95 -27.76 -10.64
C ALA A 140 -8.39 -26.56 -9.79
N TYR A 141 -7.42 -25.72 -9.41
CA TYR A 141 -7.67 -24.46 -8.71
C TYR A 141 -6.61 -23.43 -9.07
N GLU A 142 -6.88 -22.18 -8.73
CA GLU A 142 -5.91 -21.08 -8.83
C GLU A 142 -5.32 -20.78 -7.45
N ASP A 143 -4.01 -20.96 -7.29
CA ASP A 143 -3.30 -20.50 -6.10
C ASP A 143 -3.12 -18.98 -6.21
N THR A 144 -4.04 -18.26 -5.56
CA THR A 144 -4.07 -16.80 -5.54
C THR A 144 -3.44 -16.30 -4.25
N LYS A 145 -2.43 -15.44 -4.40
CA LYS A 145 -1.73 -14.80 -3.30
C LYS A 145 -1.83 -13.29 -3.43
N ALA A 146 -2.05 -12.60 -2.32
CA ALA A 146 -2.10 -11.14 -2.27
C ALA A 146 -0.98 -10.58 -1.38
N SER A 147 -0.32 -9.54 -1.85
CA SER A 147 0.75 -8.83 -1.14
C SER A 147 0.44 -7.35 -1.10
N THR A 148 0.36 -6.78 0.10
CA THR A 148 0.23 -5.34 0.30
C THR A 148 1.41 -4.88 1.14
N TRP A 149 2.03 -3.79 0.73
CA TRP A 149 2.99 -3.09 1.56
C TRP A 149 2.30 -1.82 2.04
N ASN A 150 2.43 -1.46 3.32
CA ASN A 150 2.04 -0.16 3.89
C ASN A 150 3.22 0.49 4.65
N THR A 151 3.23 1.82 4.78
CA THR A 151 4.24 2.57 5.58
C THR A 151 3.61 3.22 6.81
N SER A 152 4.40 3.45 7.87
CA SER A 152 3.92 4.10 9.11
C SER A 152 3.97 5.63 9.10
N THR A 153 4.59 6.24 8.08
CA THR A 153 4.72 7.69 7.97
C THR A 153 3.48 8.29 7.31
N GLU A 154 2.74 9.12 8.05
CA GLU A 154 1.68 10.02 7.55
C GLU A 154 2.25 11.19 6.72
N ASP A 155 3.46 11.05 6.18
CA ASP A 155 4.11 12.05 5.35
C ASP A 155 3.44 12.02 3.97
N LEU A 156 2.31 12.73 3.88
CA LEU A 156 1.62 13.23 2.67
C LEU A 156 1.93 12.46 1.38
N ASP A 157 1.00 11.59 1.00
CA ASP A 157 0.72 11.16 -0.37
C ASP A 157 1.93 11.15 -1.29
N PHE A 158 2.76 10.13 -1.13
CA PHE A 158 3.92 9.94 -1.97
C PHE A 158 3.50 9.32 -3.31
N THR A 159 2.60 10.03 -3.99
CA THR A 159 2.06 9.90 -5.35
C THR A 159 1.77 8.47 -5.78
N ALA A 160 0.79 7.79 -5.15
CA ALA A 160 0.15 6.50 -5.47
C ALA A 160 1.02 5.35 -6.00
N ILE A 161 1.83 5.56 -7.04
CA ILE A 161 2.67 4.65 -7.78
C ILE A 161 4.15 4.86 -7.41
N ILE A 162 4.76 3.84 -6.80
CA ILE A 162 6.21 3.68 -6.70
C ILE A 162 6.73 3.13 -8.02
N PRO A 163 7.63 3.82 -8.74
CA PRO A 163 8.19 3.33 -10.00
C PRO A 163 8.95 2.02 -9.85
N THR A 164 9.61 1.80 -8.71
CA THR A 164 10.35 0.57 -8.44
C THR A 164 10.32 0.25 -6.95
N LEU A 165 9.59 -0.82 -6.62
CA LEU A 165 9.64 -1.53 -5.36
C LEU A 165 10.38 -2.85 -5.58
N THR A 166 11.35 -3.14 -4.72
CA THR A 166 12.02 -4.43 -4.64
C THR A 166 11.81 -5.02 -3.25
N SER A 167 11.23 -6.22 -3.18
CA SER A 167 10.86 -6.87 -1.92
C SER A 167 10.80 -8.39 -2.08
N ASP A 168 11.14 -9.14 -1.04
CA ASP A 168 10.69 -10.53 -0.92
C ASP A 168 9.18 -10.58 -0.63
N THR A 169 8.52 -11.70 -0.95
CA THR A 169 7.09 -11.92 -0.68
C THR A 169 6.88 -13.09 0.28
N PRO A 170 6.81 -12.81 1.60
CA PRO A 170 6.57 -13.83 2.62
C PRO A 170 5.11 -14.24 2.69
N PHE A 171 4.84 -15.54 2.82
CA PHE A 171 3.49 -16.10 2.98
C PHE A 171 3.46 -17.21 4.02
N ILE A 172 2.24 -17.50 4.49
CA ILE A 172 1.99 -18.52 5.50
C ILE A 172 2.27 -19.90 4.88
N LEU A 173 3.14 -20.66 5.54
CA LEU A 173 3.49 -22.02 5.15
C LEU A 173 2.68 -23.05 5.96
N ASP A 174 2.55 -22.81 7.26
CA ASP A 174 1.75 -23.60 8.20
C ASP A 174 1.24 -22.72 9.36
N GLU A 175 0.59 -23.31 10.37
CA GLU A 175 -0.17 -22.56 11.39
C GLU A 175 0.61 -21.49 12.15
N GLU A 176 1.94 -21.67 12.26
CA GLU A 176 2.84 -20.80 13.03
C GLU A 176 4.02 -20.29 12.22
N ARG A 177 4.20 -20.76 10.98
CA ARG A 177 5.38 -20.43 10.18
C ARG A 177 5.04 -19.64 8.92
N ILE A 178 5.82 -18.60 8.70
CA ILE A 178 5.88 -17.83 7.47
C ILE A 178 7.20 -18.11 6.77
N ASP A 179 7.17 -18.23 5.46
CA ASP A 179 8.34 -18.43 4.61
C ASP A 179 8.33 -17.49 3.40
N ILE A 180 9.51 -17.22 2.85
CA ILE A 180 9.65 -16.40 1.65
C ILE A 180 9.34 -17.25 0.43
N SER A 181 8.25 -16.93 -0.28
CA SER A 181 7.80 -17.74 -1.44
C SER A 181 8.14 -17.13 -2.80
N GLY A 182 8.73 -15.93 -2.83
CA GLY A 182 9.15 -15.27 -4.05
C GLY A 182 9.74 -13.89 -3.83
N ASN A 183 9.98 -13.18 -4.93
CA ASN A 183 10.46 -11.82 -4.95
C ASN A 183 9.60 -10.95 -5.89
N PHE A 184 9.30 -9.74 -5.46
CA PHE A 184 8.65 -8.70 -6.24
C PHE A 184 9.70 -7.67 -6.67
N ASN A 185 9.72 -7.35 -7.97
CA ASN A 185 10.49 -6.24 -8.50
C ASN A 185 9.68 -5.55 -9.61
N GLY A 186 9.22 -4.34 -9.34
CA GLY A 186 8.47 -3.59 -10.35
C GLY A 186 7.75 -2.37 -9.78
N THR A 187 6.89 -1.81 -10.61
CA THR A 187 6.02 -0.70 -10.22
C THR A 187 4.97 -1.18 -9.23
N TYR A 188 4.81 -0.49 -8.10
CA TYR A 188 3.82 -0.84 -7.09
C TYR A 188 2.94 0.37 -6.77
N GLN A 189 1.63 0.15 -6.60
CA GLN A 189 0.71 1.19 -6.16
C GLN A 189 0.39 0.97 -4.68
N TRP A 190 0.69 1.96 -3.82
CA TRP A 190 0.34 1.90 -2.39
C TRP A 190 -1.18 1.82 -2.20
N GLY A 191 -1.60 1.03 -1.23
CA GLY A 191 -3.00 0.81 -0.87
C GLY A 191 -3.54 -0.53 -1.41
N PRO A 192 -3.80 -0.68 -2.72
CA PRO A 192 -4.31 -1.92 -3.26
C PRO A 192 -3.34 -3.11 -3.10
N PRO A 193 -3.85 -4.33 -2.91
CA PRO A 193 -3.03 -5.52 -2.93
C PRO A 193 -2.50 -5.82 -4.34
N HIS A 194 -1.23 -6.22 -4.41
CA HIS A 194 -0.69 -6.90 -5.59
C HIS A 194 -1.12 -8.38 -5.56
N ILE A 195 -1.72 -8.86 -6.64
CA ILE A 195 -2.25 -10.22 -6.73
C ILE A 195 -1.42 -11.03 -7.73
N SER A 196 -0.95 -12.19 -7.30
CA SER A 196 -0.37 -13.23 -8.17
C SER A 196 -1.27 -14.47 -8.16
N SER A 197 -1.57 -15.02 -9.34
CA SER A 197 -2.35 -16.27 -9.48
C SER A 197 -1.55 -17.29 -10.26
N THR A 198 -1.50 -18.53 -9.77
CA THR A 198 -0.87 -19.67 -10.45
C THR A 198 -1.89 -20.81 -10.63
N PRO A 199 -2.17 -21.26 -11.87
CA PRO A 199 -3.06 -22.39 -12.09
C PRO A 199 -2.40 -23.70 -11.68
N ILE A 200 -3.06 -24.47 -10.82
CA ILE A 200 -2.59 -25.77 -10.34
C ILE A 200 -3.54 -26.87 -10.81
N ARG A 201 -2.97 -27.99 -11.26
CA ARG A 201 -3.70 -29.23 -11.57
C ARG A 201 -3.10 -30.40 -10.82
N LEU A 202 -3.92 -31.07 -10.00
CA LEU A 202 -3.54 -32.21 -9.19
C LEU A 202 -4.31 -33.46 -9.63
N GLY A 203 -3.60 -34.55 -9.92
CA GLY A 203 -4.20 -35.84 -10.23
C GLY A 203 -4.27 -36.74 -8.99
N VAL A 204 -5.47 -37.05 -8.52
CA VAL A 204 -5.70 -37.94 -7.37
C VAL A 204 -6.14 -39.31 -7.87
N ARG A 205 -5.32 -40.33 -7.61
CA ARG A 205 -5.71 -41.72 -7.90
C ARG A 205 -6.62 -42.25 -6.80
N VAL A 206 -7.79 -42.73 -7.19
CA VAL A 206 -8.79 -43.33 -6.30
C VAL A 206 -9.27 -44.67 -6.85
N VAL A 207 -9.63 -45.57 -5.94
CA VAL A 207 -10.38 -46.79 -6.29
C VAL A 207 -11.85 -46.45 -6.10
N VAL A 208 -12.63 -46.54 -7.17
CA VAL A 208 -14.07 -46.27 -7.16
C VAL A 208 -14.79 -47.63 -7.11
N PRO A 209 -15.54 -47.94 -6.04
CA PRO A 209 -16.27 -49.20 -5.91
C PRO A 209 -17.28 -49.43 -7.04
N ALA A 210 -17.74 -50.67 -7.19
CA ALA A 210 -18.72 -51.02 -8.21
C ALA A 210 -20.00 -50.18 -8.04
N LEU A 211 -20.56 -49.71 -9.16
CA LEU A 211 -21.82 -48.94 -9.21
C LEU A 211 -21.87 -47.73 -8.26
N SER A 212 -20.75 -47.06 -8.05
CA SER A 212 -20.62 -45.91 -7.13
C SER A 212 -20.02 -44.69 -7.83
N CYS A 213 -20.08 -43.55 -7.14
CA CYS A 213 -19.36 -42.34 -7.45
C CYS A 213 -18.48 -41.95 -6.25
N VAL A 214 -17.23 -41.60 -6.51
CA VAL A 214 -16.34 -41.01 -5.50
C VAL A 214 -16.15 -39.54 -5.83
N THR A 215 -16.43 -38.69 -4.86
CA THR A 215 -16.14 -37.25 -4.89
C THR A 215 -14.90 -36.98 -4.04
N VAL A 216 -13.98 -36.18 -4.57
CA VAL A 216 -12.80 -35.70 -3.85
C VAL A 216 -12.89 -34.19 -3.79
N ARG A 217 -12.81 -33.65 -2.57
CA ARG A 217 -12.71 -32.22 -2.28
C ARG A 217 -11.30 -31.92 -1.80
N LEU A 218 -10.67 -30.91 -2.36
CA LEU A 218 -9.44 -30.32 -1.84
C LEU A 218 -9.84 -29.16 -0.94
N LEU A 219 -9.43 -29.23 0.31
CA LEU A 219 -9.68 -28.23 1.33
C LEU A 219 -8.36 -27.56 1.70
N ALA A 220 -8.41 -26.28 2.05
CA ALA A 220 -7.25 -25.52 2.50
C ALA A 220 -7.67 -24.50 3.58
N THR A 221 -6.69 -23.94 4.27
CA THR A 221 -6.90 -22.79 5.15
C THR A 221 -6.56 -21.51 4.40
N HIS A 222 -7.50 -20.58 4.33
CA HIS A 222 -7.27 -19.22 3.85
C HIS A 222 -7.00 -18.30 5.04
N ALA A 223 -5.93 -17.52 5.01
CA ALA A 223 -5.64 -16.58 6.10
C ALA A 223 -4.82 -15.37 5.64
N SER A 224 -4.74 -14.39 6.53
CA SER A 224 -3.92 -13.19 6.38
C SER A 224 -2.79 -13.18 7.41
N CYS A 225 -1.66 -12.57 7.05
CA CYS A 225 -0.54 -12.33 7.95
C CYS A 225 -0.04 -10.89 7.84
N ASP A 226 0.34 -10.31 8.97
CA ASP A 226 0.93 -8.99 9.06
C ASP A 226 2.37 -9.09 9.57
N ILE A 227 3.32 -8.46 8.86
CA ILE A 227 4.77 -8.54 9.13
C ILE A 227 5.39 -7.15 9.07
N PRO A 228 5.94 -6.62 10.16
CA PRO A 228 6.68 -5.37 10.13
C PRO A 228 7.94 -5.51 9.27
N PHE A 229 8.30 -4.46 8.53
CA PHE A 229 9.53 -4.44 7.74
C PHE A 229 10.25 -3.10 7.84
N ASN A 230 11.55 -3.11 7.57
CA ASN A 230 12.34 -1.92 7.35
C ASN A 230 12.56 -1.69 5.86
N TYR A 231 12.52 -0.44 5.44
CA TYR A 231 12.86 -0.07 4.06
C TYR A 231 13.79 1.13 4.00
N SER A 232 14.51 1.24 2.89
CA SER A 232 15.22 2.45 2.49
C SER A 232 14.46 3.14 1.38
N LYS A 233 14.42 4.47 1.45
CA LYS A 233 13.82 5.34 0.44
C LYS A 233 14.90 6.20 -0.20
N ASN A 234 14.98 6.16 -1.53
CA ASN A 234 15.93 6.97 -2.30
C ASN A 234 15.20 7.87 -3.30
N ASP A 235 15.32 9.18 -3.09
CA ASP A 235 14.63 10.21 -3.87
C ASP A 235 15.64 11.03 -4.71
N THR A 236 15.36 11.14 -6.01
CA THR A 236 16.15 11.94 -6.97
C THR A 236 15.39 13.24 -7.29
N PRO A 237 16.02 14.44 -7.40
CA PRO A 237 17.45 14.74 -7.42
C PRO A 237 18.05 15.05 -6.04
N LEU A 238 17.26 15.02 -4.97
CA LEU A 238 17.66 15.42 -3.63
C LEU A 238 18.78 14.54 -3.04
N ARG A 239 19.08 13.37 -3.64
CA ARG A 239 20.11 12.41 -3.19
C ARG A 239 20.03 12.15 -1.68
N THR A 240 18.82 12.20 -1.14
CA THR A 240 18.58 11.98 0.28
C THR A 240 18.16 10.52 0.42
N THR A 241 19.02 9.74 1.06
CA THR A 241 18.68 8.38 1.48
C THR A 241 18.12 8.48 2.89
N TYR A 242 16.83 8.17 3.04
CA TYR A 242 16.23 7.97 4.36
C TYR A 242 16.40 6.50 4.71
N ASN A 243 17.11 6.24 5.80
CA ASN A 243 17.34 4.90 6.30
C ASN A 243 16.37 4.60 7.43
N GLU A 244 15.72 3.44 7.36
CA GLU A 244 15.04 2.76 8.47
C GLU A 244 13.71 3.40 8.90
N GLU A 245 12.78 3.53 7.95
CA GLU A 245 11.36 3.68 8.25
C GLU A 245 10.71 2.29 8.44
N VAL A 246 9.73 2.21 9.36
CA VAL A 246 8.99 0.98 9.65
C VAL A 246 7.75 0.93 8.77
N GLY A 247 7.59 -0.15 8.02
CA GLY A 247 6.39 -0.48 7.26
C GLY A 247 5.70 -1.73 7.80
N LEU A 248 4.51 -2.01 7.26
CA LEU A 248 3.73 -3.20 7.55
C LEU A 248 3.38 -3.90 6.23
N TYR A 249 3.79 -5.15 6.10
CA TYR A 249 3.40 -6.01 5.00
C TYR A 249 2.19 -6.85 5.40
N THR A 250 1.22 -6.97 4.50
CA THR A 250 0.07 -7.87 4.65
C THR A 250 0.09 -8.90 3.52
N GLY A 251 0.22 -10.17 3.88
CA GLY A 251 0.15 -11.31 2.95
C GLY A 251 -1.15 -12.08 3.12
N VAL A 252 -1.77 -12.50 2.02
CA VAL A 252 -2.95 -13.40 2.02
C VAL A 252 -2.65 -14.61 1.15
N SER A 253 -2.86 -15.82 1.67
CA SER A 253 -2.59 -17.07 0.96
C SER A 253 -3.42 -18.26 1.46
N LEU A 254 -3.37 -19.35 0.71
CA LEU A 254 -3.88 -20.66 1.08
C LEU A 254 -2.74 -21.55 1.62
N TYR A 255 -2.99 -22.31 2.68
CA TYR A 255 -2.05 -23.28 3.26
C TYR A 255 -2.79 -24.49 3.87
N ASN A 256 -2.06 -25.47 4.41
CA ASN A 256 -2.64 -26.68 5.04
C ASN A 256 -3.62 -27.46 4.14
N PHE A 257 -3.23 -27.66 2.88
CA PHE A 257 -4.04 -28.41 1.91
C PHE A 257 -4.20 -29.87 2.31
N HIS A 258 -5.43 -30.38 2.26
CA HIS A 258 -5.73 -31.79 2.45
C HIS A 258 -6.98 -32.21 1.65
N GLN A 259 -7.18 -33.52 1.50
CA GLN A 259 -8.24 -34.09 0.67
C GLN A 259 -9.28 -34.79 1.52
N VAL A 260 -10.55 -34.52 1.25
CA VAL A 260 -11.70 -35.26 1.79
C VAL A 260 -12.34 -36.06 0.67
N ARG A 261 -12.75 -37.30 0.99
CA ARG A 261 -13.35 -38.22 0.03
C ARG A 261 -14.72 -38.64 0.52
N GLU A 262 -15.66 -38.66 -0.41
CA GLU A 262 -17.04 -39.07 -0.16
C GLU A 262 -17.43 -40.08 -1.24
N GLU A 263 -18.05 -41.18 -0.82
CA GLU A 263 -18.58 -42.19 -1.72
C GLU A 263 -20.10 -42.16 -1.66
N ALA A 264 -20.74 -42.20 -2.82
CA ALA A 264 -22.18 -42.28 -2.95
C ALA A 264 -22.59 -43.30 -4.01
N PRO A 265 -23.78 -43.92 -3.90
CA PRO A 265 -24.38 -44.67 -4.99
C PRO A 265 -24.53 -43.81 -6.25
N LEU A 266 -24.48 -44.43 -7.43
CA LEU A 266 -24.76 -43.69 -8.67
C LEU A 266 -26.16 -43.06 -8.64
N PRO A 267 -26.31 -41.81 -9.14
CA PRO A 267 -27.63 -41.21 -9.28
C PRO A 267 -28.51 -42.05 -10.24
N PRO A 268 -29.84 -42.07 -10.05
CA PRO A 268 -30.74 -42.77 -10.97
C PRO A 268 -30.54 -42.26 -12.39
N ALA A 269 -30.57 -43.16 -13.37
CA ALA A 269 -30.51 -42.76 -14.77
C ALA A 269 -31.67 -41.80 -15.07
N ALA A 270 -31.36 -40.63 -15.63
CA ALA A 270 -32.38 -39.74 -16.16
C ALA A 270 -33.11 -40.50 -17.29
N GLY A 271 -34.38 -40.79 -17.06
CA GLY A 271 -35.28 -41.46 -18.02
C GLY A 271 -35.79 -40.53 -19.10
#